data_AF-A0A7K0VTP9-F1
#
_entry.id   AF-A0A7K0VTP9-F1
#
_cell.length_a   1.000
_cell.length_b   1.000
_cell.length_c   1.000
_cell.angle_alpha   90.00
_cell.angle_beta   90.00
_cell.angle_gamma   90.00
#
_symmetry.space_group_name_H-M   'P 1'
#
loop_
_entity.id
_entity.type
_entity.pdbx_description
1 polymer ?
#
loop_
_entity_poly.entity_id
_entity_poly.type
_entity_poly.pdbx_seq_one_letter_code
_entity_poly.pdbx_strand_id
1 'polypeptide(L)'
;MHHNHFEAIQCLQKLAYLLTKDDFASCDVSVHPPFTDIRSVQTLIDADELKVALGAQHCHWEDKGAFTGEVSPLFLSKLNVQYVICGHSERREIFGETDEDVAKKITAIQKNGMTPIVCVGETLAEREAGQTTQKVMGQVRSALAGRSAEQVAAMVIAYEPIWAIGTGRTATSSDAQAVIGAIRAQVHEISGPKASEAVRLQYGGSVKAANIAELMAQPDIDGALVGGASLDPAEFARIVQFRLHRS
;
A
#
# COMPACT_ATOMS: atom_id res chain seq x y z
N MET A 1 -0.65 8.96 10.97
CA MET A 1 0.51 9.30 11.82
C MET A 1 0.22 8.91 13.27
N HIS A 2 0.59 7.69 13.67
CA HIS A 2 0.28 7.11 14.98
C HIS A 2 1.51 6.38 15.52
N HIS A 3 1.51 6.15 16.84
CA HIS A 3 2.57 5.54 17.62
C HIS A 3 3.85 6.38 17.74
N ASN A 4 4.50 6.23 18.89
CA ASN A 4 5.93 6.49 19.03
C ASN A 4 6.73 5.18 18.95
N HIS A 5 8.06 5.28 18.94
CA HIS A 5 8.92 4.12 18.72
C HIS A 5 8.76 2.99 19.76
N PHE A 6 8.33 3.25 21.01
CA PHE A 6 8.05 2.20 21.99
C PHE A 6 6.72 1.51 21.71
N GLU A 7 5.70 2.29 21.37
CA GLU A 7 4.38 1.76 21.00
C GLU A 7 4.46 0.94 19.71
N ALA A 8 5.27 1.37 18.73
CA ALA A 8 5.52 0.62 17.49
C ALA A 8 6.16 -0.75 17.77
N ILE A 9 7.14 -0.81 18.67
CA ILE A 9 7.74 -2.08 19.13
C ILE A 9 6.67 -2.98 19.76
N GLN A 10 5.89 -2.45 20.70
CA GLN A 10 4.85 -3.24 21.39
C GLN A 10 3.76 -3.73 20.44
N CYS A 11 3.36 -2.89 19.49
CA CYS A 11 2.37 -3.23 18.46
C CYS A 11 2.87 -4.39 17.59
N LEU A 12 4.10 -4.30 17.07
CA LEU A 12 4.69 -5.37 16.27
C LEU A 12 4.92 -6.65 17.07
N GLN A 13 5.40 -6.58 18.31
CA GLN A 13 5.57 -7.75 19.18
C GLN A 13 4.25 -8.50 19.39
N LYS A 14 3.16 -7.76 19.66
CA LYS A 14 1.82 -8.36 19.80
C LYS A 14 1.33 -8.97 18.50
N LEU A 15 1.53 -8.29 17.36
CA LEU A 15 1.15 -8.81 16.05
C LEU A 15 1.90 -10.11 15.74
N ALA A 16 3.22 -10.13 15.94
CA ALA A 16 4.06 -11.30 15.72
C ALA A 16 3.64 -12.50 16.59
N TYR A 17 3.21 -12.25 17.82
CA TYR A 17 2.69 -13.29 18.71
C TYR A 17 1.36 -13.89 18.23
N LEU A 18 0.52 -13.10 17.53
CA LEU A 18 -0.80 -13.52 17.05
C LEU A 18 -0.76 -14.23 15.69
N LEU A 19 0.32 -14.05 14.93
CA LEU A 19 0.50 -14.64 13.61
C LEU A 19 1.31 -15.93 13.68
N THR A 20 0.92 -16.89 12.84
CA THR A 20 1.54 -18.20 12.75
C THR A 20 2.37 -18.34 11.47
N LYS A 21 3.18 -19.40 11.38
CA LYS A 21 3.92 -19.72 10.14
C LYS A 21 2.99 -19.93 8.95
N ASP A 22 1.81 -20.51 9.18
CA ASP A 22 0.82 -20.74 8.13
C ASP A 22 0.23 -19.43 7.59
N ASP A 23 0.16 -18.40 8.45
CA ASP A 23 -0.27 -17.06 8.02
C ASP A 23 0.71 -16.45 7.05
N PHE A 24 2.01 -16.49 7.37
CA PHE A 24 3.08 -16.01 6.49
C PHE A 24 3.28 -16.87 5.24
N ALA A 25 2.87 -18.14 5.26
CA ALA A 25 2.87 -19.00 4.07
C ALA A 25 1.71 -18.67 3.12
N SER A 26 0.64 -18.05 3.62
CA SER A 26 -0.57 -17.76 2.85
C SER A 26 -0.63 -16.32 2.35
N CYS A 27 0.04 -15.39 3.03
CA CYS A 27 -0.01 -13.96 2.71
C CYS A 27 1.28 -13.24 3.14
N ASP A 28 1.73 -12.30 2.32
CA ASP A 28 2.77 -11.35 2.69
C ASP A 28 2.22 -10.33 3.69
N VAL A 29 2.97 -10.05 4.76
CA VAL A 29 2.58 -9.06 5.77
C VAL A 29 3.65 -7.98 5.84
N SER A 30 3.26 -6.71 5.64
CA SER A 30 4.15 -5.56 5.82
C SER A 30 3.58 -4.57 6.84
N VAL A 31 4.48 -3.88 7.56
CA VAL A 31 4.13 -2.76 8.46
C VAL A 31 4.84 -1.50 8.01
N HIS A 32 4.11 -0.37 7.99
CA HIS A 32 4.59 0.90 7.47
C HIS A 32 4.58 1.95 8.59
N PRO A 33 5.53 1.92 9.54
CA PRO A 33 5.54 2.87 10.65
C PRO A 33 5.99 4.28 10.21
N PRO A 34 5.76 5.32 11.04
CA PRO A 34 6.37 6.64 10.83
C PRO A 34 7.90 6.55 10.76
N PHE A 35 8.55 7.49 10.08
CA PHE A 35 10.01 7.48 9.90
C PHE A 35 10.81 7.35 11.20
N THR A 36 10.33 7.98 12.28
CA THR A 36 10.96 7.95 13.61
C THR A 36 11.00 6.55 14.24
N ASP A 37 10.15 5.64 13.75
CA ASP A 37 9.93 4.34 14.34
C ASP A 37 10.56 3.23 13.48
N ILE A 38 10.88 3.50 12.20
CA ILE A 38 11.44 2.53 11.25
C ILE A 38 12.67 1.82 11.83
N ARG A 39 13.61 2.56 12.44
CA ARG A 39 14.83 1.93 13.01
C ARG A 39 14.49 0.98 14.16
N SER A 40 13.58 1.36 15.05
CA SER A 40 13.16 0.53 16.18
C SER A 40 12.45 -0.74 15.71
N VAL A 41 11.56 -0.60 14.72
CA VAL A 41 10.86 -1.73 14.10
C VAL A 41 11.82 -2.64 13.33
N GLN A 42 12.76 -2.07 12.56
CA GLN A 42 13.82 -2.84 11.88
C GLN A 42 14.60 -3.69 12.87
N THR A 43 15.11 -3.09 13.96
CA THR A 43 15.94 -3.83 14.91
C THR A 43 15.20 -4.99 15.57
N LEU A 44 13.89 -4.84 15.78
CA LEU A 44 13.05 -5.91 16.31
C LEU A 44 12.85 -7.03 15.27
N ILE A 45 12.53 -6.67 14.03
CA ILE A 45 12.37 -7.65 12.93
C ILE A 45 13.65 -8.46 12.75
N ASP A 46 14.81 -7.79 12.72
CA ASP A 46 16.10 -8.43 12.49
C ASP A 46 16.51 -9.32 13.68
N ALA A 47 16.31 -8.85 14.93
CA ALA A 47 16.72 -9.59 16.13
C ALA A 47 15.88 -10.84 16.41
N ASP A 48 14.57 -10.75 16.17
CA ASP A 48 13.62 -11.85 16.42
C ASP A 48 13.34 -12.68 15.15
N GLU A 49 14.03 -12.39 14.04
CA GLU A 49 13.87 -13.02 12.72
C GLU A 49 12.41 -13.05 12.23
N LEU A 50 11.67 -11.97 12.49
CA LEU A 50 10.25 -11.87 12.16
C LEU A 50 10.02 -11.93 10.65
N LYS A 51 8.95 -12.60 10.22
CA LYS A 51 8.59 -12.72 8.80
C LYS A 51 7.76 -11.54 8.26
N VAL A 52 7.69 -10.45 9.01
CA VAL A 52 7.00 -9.22 8.61
C VAL A 52 7.96 -8.34 7.82
N ALA A 53 7.55 -7.88 6.64
CA ALA A 53 8.30 -6.93 5.84
C ALA A 53 8.20 -5.51 6.42
N LEU A 54 9.31 -4.78 6.40
CA LEU A 54 9.34 -3.39 6.82
C LEU A 54 9.01 -2.47 5.64
N GLY A 55 8.10 -1.53 5.87
CA GLY A 55 7.70 -0.52 4.91
C GLY A 55 7.95 0.91 5.39
N ALA A 56 7.86 1.87 4.47
CA ALA A 56 7.79 3.30 4.76
C ALA A 56 6.50 3.89 4.19
N GLN A 57 6.06 5.00 4.77
CA GLN A 57 4.83 5.70 4.35
C GLN A 57 5.06 6.71 3.22
N HIS A 58 6.32 7.08 2.95
CA HIS A 58 6.71 8.10 1.98
C HIS A 58 8.23 8.04 1.75
N CYS A 59 8.69 8.67 0.67
CA CYS A 59 10.09 9.09 0.50
C CYS A 59 10.18 10.27 -0.49
N HIS A 60 11.30 10.98 -0.47
CA HIS A 60 11.67 11.86 -1.57
C HIS A 60 12.09 11.03 -2.80
N TRP A 61 12.25 11.67 -3.97
CA TRP A 61 12.78 11.00 -5.18
C TRP A 61 14.29 11.16 -5.37
N GLU A 62 14.93 12.06 -4.64
CA GLU A 62 16.38 12.28 -4.69
C GLU A 62 17.10 11.49 -3.61
N ASP A 63 18.24 10.87 -3.96
CA ASP A 63 19.06 10.10 -3.02
C ASP A 63 19.72 10.99 -1.95
N LYS A 64 19.92 12.29 -2.24
CA LYS A 64 20.47 13.31 -1.34
C LYS A 64 20.22 14.71 -1.90
N GLY A 65 20.23 15.74 -1.06
CA GLY A 65 20.16 17.12 -1.52
C GLY A 65 19.68 18.08 -0.45
N ALA A 66 19.40 19.32 -0.86
CA ALA A 66 18.86 20.38 0.00
C ALA A 66 17.34 20.24 0.16
N PHE A 67 16.89 19.14 0.76
CA PHE A 67 15.47 18.81 0.99
C PHE A 67 15.21 18.64 2.48
N THR A 68 15.29 19.74 3.24
CA THR A 68 15.14 19.71 4.71
C THR A 68 13.81 19.09 5.12
N GLY A 69 13.86 18.03 5.94
CA GLY A 69 12.69 17.32 6.46
C GLY A 69 12.26 16.11 5.63
N GLU A 70 12.78 15.97 4.41
CA GLU A 70 12.51 14.82 3.55
C GLU A 70 13.41 13.62 3.85
N VAL A 71 12.92 12.42 3.54
CA VAL A 71 13.68 11.16 3.74
C VAL A 71 14.04 10.57 2.38
N SER A 72 15.34 10.35 2.19
CA SER A 72 15.89 9.75 0.97
C SER A 72 15.56 8.26 0.87
N PRO A 73 15.27 7.74 -0.34
CA PRO A 73 15.10 6.30 -0.57
C PRO A 73 16.38 5.51 -0.24
N LEU A 74 17.56 6.13 -0.37
CA LEU A 74 18.83 5.51 0.06
C LEU A 74 18.86 5.26 1.57
N PHE A 75 18.27 6.15 2.38
CA PHE A 75 18.21 5.98 3.83
C PHE A 75 17.29 4.82 4.20
N LEU A 76 16.14 4.72 3.52
CA LEU A 76 15.19 3.62 3.72
C LEU A 76 15.79 2.27 3.33
N SER A 77 16.51 2.21 2.22
CA SER A 77 17.23 1.00 1.79
C SER A 77 18.25 0.53 2.84
N LYS A 78 18.95 1.46 3.51
CA LYS A 78 19.88 1.13 4.63
C LYS A 78 19.19 0.63 5.90
N LEU A 79 17.88 0.83 6.03
CA LEU A 79 17.06 0.32 7.11
C LEU A 79 16.35 -0.99 6.72
N ASN A 80 16.72 -1.63 5.60
CA ASN A 80 16.08 -2.83 5.07
C ASN A 80 14.58 -2.67 4.79
N VAL A 81 14.14 -1.43 4.52
CA VAL A 81 12.77 -1.18 4.03
C VAL A 81 12.60 -1.90 2.70
N GLN A 82 11.52 -2.66 2.56
CA GLN A 82 11.18 -3.41 1.36
C GLN A 82 10.08 -2.74 0.54
N TYR A 83 9.17 -2.02 1.21
CA TYR A 83 8.01 -1.38 0.59
C TYR A 83 7.96 0.11 0.90
N VAL A 84 7.57 0.94 -0.07
CA VAL A 84 7.37 2.38 0.17
C VAL A 84 6.06 2.82 -0.44
N ILE A 85 5.17 3.38 0.38
CA ILE A 85 3.93 4.00 -0.09
C ILE A 85 4.26 5.32 -0.79
N CYS A 86 3.68 5.55 -1.97
CA CYS A 86 3.78 6.81 -2.70
C CYS A 86 2.43 7.21 -3.29
N GLY A 87 2.16 8.51 -3.33
CA GLY A 87 0.88 9.02 -3.84
C GLY A 87 -0.33 8.70 -2.96
N HIS A 88 -0.16 8.39 -1.67
CA HIS A 88 -1.29 8.22 -0.76
C HIS A 88 -2.19 9.47 -0.80
N SER A 89 -3.50 9.29 -0.80
CA SER A 89 -4.48 10.39 -0.91
C SER A 89 -4.21 11.53 0.07
N GLU A 90 -3.87 11.25 1.34
CA GLU A 90 -3.48 12.29 2.31
C GLU A 90 -2.30 13.15 1.82
N ARG A 91 -1.32 12.56 1.13
CA ARG A 91 -0.18 13.30 0.56
C ARG A 91 -0.57 14.14 -0.64
N ARG A 92 -1.49 13.65 -1.46
CA ARG A 92 -2.03 14.38 -2.62
C ARG A 92 -2.85 15.58 -2.16
N GLU A 93 -3.78 15.35 -1.24
CA GLU A 93 -4.77 16.36 -0.82
C GLU A 93 -4.18 17.39 0.16
N ILE A 94 -3.31 16.98 1.09
CA ILE A 94 -2.80 17.88 2.15
C ILE A 94 -1.45 18.48 1.77
N PHE A 95 -0.59 17.70 1.11
CA PHE A 95 0.80 18.09 0.83
C PHE A 95 1.06 18.39 -0.64
N GLY A 96 0.03 18.32 -1.50
CA GLY A 96 0.11 18.71 -2.91
C GLY A 96 0.90 17.74 -3.79
N GLU A 97 1.04 16.47 -3.39
CA GLU A 97 1.76 15.47 -4.18
C GLU A 97 1.07 15.21 -5.53
N THR A 98 1.79 15.45 -6.63
CA THR A 98 1.28 15.30 -7.99
C THR A 98 1.58 13.94 -8.59
N ASP A 99 0.93 13.60 -9.71
CA ASP A 99 1.26 12.38 -10.47
C ASP A 99 2.70 12.38 -11.00
N GLU A 100 3.29 13.55 -11.26
CA GLU A 100 4.70 13.69 -11.66
C GLU A 100 5.63 13.34 -10.49
N ASP A 101 5.32 13.81 -9.29
CA ASP A 101 6.09 13.50 -8.08
C ASP A 101 6.04 12.00 -7.77
N VAL A 102 4.85 11.40 -7.87
CA VAL A 102 4.66 9.95 -7.70
C VAL A 102 5.49 9.18 -8.73
N ALA A 103 5.47 9.61 -10.00
CA ALA A 103 6.28 8.97 -11.03
C ALA A 103 7.79 9.03 -10.71
N LYS A 104 8.30 10.17 -10.23
CA LYS A 104 9.69 10.30 -9.79
C LYS A 104 10.01 9.37 -8.62
N LYS A 105 9.11 9.28 -7.63
CA LYS A 105 9.29 8.40 -6.47
C LYS A 105 9.30 6.93 -6.85
N ILE A 106 8.40 6.47 -7.70
CA ILE A 106 8.38 5.06 -8.16
C ILE A 106 9.76 4.68 -8.72
N THR A 107 10.33 5.52 -9.59
CA THR A 107 11.66 5.30 -10.16
C THR A 107 12.73 5.26 -9.07
N ALA A 108 12.70 6.19 -8.12
CA ALA A 108 13.67 6.26 -7.03
C ALA A 108 13.60 5.06 -6.08
N ILE A 109 12.39 4.59 -5.76
CA ILE A 109 12.12 3.42 -4.92
C ILE A 109 12.68 2.16 -5.59
N GLN A 110 12.34 1.93 -6.86
CA GLN A 110 12.82 0.77 -7.63
C GLN A 110 14.33 0.79 -7.84
N LYS A 111 14.92 1.96 -8.13
CA LYS A 111 16.38 2.14 -8.26
C LYS A 111 17.11 1.73 -6.97
N ASN A 112 16.49 1.94 -5.81
CA ASN A 112 17.04 1.58 -4.50
C ASN A 112 16.63 0.17 -4.03
N GLY A 113 16.11 -0.68 -4.93
CA GLY A 113 15.81 -2.08 -4.67
C GLY A 113 14.55 -2.32 -3.82
N MET A 114 13.69 -1.32 -3.71
CA MET A 114 12.44 -1.40 -2.94
C MET A 114 11.22 -1.50 -3.88
N THR A 115 10.09 -1.92 -3.33
CA THR A 115 8.81 -2.05 -4.03
C THR A 115 7.91 -0.84 -3.74
N PRO A 116 7.50 -0.06 -4.74
CA PRO A 116 6.54 1.01 -4.54
C PRO A 116 5.12 0.45 -4.37
N ILE A 117 4.39 0.98 -3.38
CA ILE A 117 2.94 0.84 -3.25
C ILE A 117 2.34 2.16 -3.74
N VAL A 118 1.82 2.16 -4.96
CA VAL A 118 1.31 3.33 -5.66
C VAL A 118 -0.17 3.51 -5.34
N CYS A 119 -0.51 4.55 -4.61
CA CYS A 119 -1.90 4.85 -4.29
C CYS A 119 -2.56 5.69 -5.40
N VAL A 120 -3.75 5.26 -5.81
CA VAL A 120 -4.62 5.91 -6.80
C VAL A 120 -6.05 5.92 -6.28
N GLY A 121 -6.83 6.93 -6.63
CA GLY A 121 -8.15 7.12 -6.04
C GLY A 121 -8.84 8.39 -6.48
N GLU A 122 -10.15 8.43 -6.27
CA GLU A 122 -11.00 9.57 -6.54
C GLU A 122 -11.69 10.10 -5.28
N THR A 123 -11.92 11.41 -5.27
CA THR A 123 -12.68 12.12 -4.24
C THR A 123 -14.19 11.88 -4.36
N LEU A 124 -14.96 12.28 -3.35
CA LEU A 124 -16.42 12.18 -3.39
C LEU A 124 -17.02 13.00 -4.55
N ALA A 125 -16.50 14.21 -4.78
CA ALA A 125 -16.96 15.07 -5.86
C ALA A 125 -16.72 14.43 -7.24
N GLU A 126 -15.55 13.82 -7.45
CA GLU A 126 -15.24 13.10 -8.69
C GLU A 126 -16.13 11.86 -8.87
N ARG A 127 -16.40 11.10 -7.79
CA ARG A 127 -17.33 9.96 -7.81
C ARG A 127 -18.75 10.39 -8.18
N GLU A 128 -19.28 11.42 -7.51
CA GLU A 128 -20.63 11.95 -7.75
C GLU A 128 -20.78 12.57 -9.15
N ALA A 129 -19.68 13.07 -9.73
CA ALA A 129 -19.63 13.55 -11.11
C ALA A 129 -19.44 12.42 -12.16
N GLY A 130 -19.36 11.16 -11.74
CA GLY A 130 -19.14 10.02 -12.65
C GLY A 130 -17.73 9.95 -13.25
N GLN A 131 -16.75 10.57 -12.58
CA GLN A 131 -15.38 10.72 -13.08
C GLN A 131 -14.38 9.69 -12.52
N THR A 132 -14.83 8.73 -11.68
CA THR A 132 -13.96 7.70 -11.08
C THR A 132 -13.01 7.07 -12.10
N THR A 133 -13.54 6.52 -13.20
CA THR A 133 -12.72 5.85 -14.21
C THR A 133 -11.71 6.79 -14.85
N GLN A 134 -12.13 8.02 -15.22
CA GLN A 134 -11.23 9.00 -15.83
C GLN A 134 -10.09 9.36 -14.87
N LYS A 135 -10.41 9.65 -13.62
CA LYS A 135 -9.48 10.04 -12.57
C LYS A 135 -8.48 8.93 -12.26
N VAL A 136 -8.98 7.76 -11.88
CA VAL A 136 -8.14 6.63 -11.43
C VAL A 136 -7.29 6.10 -12.58
N MET A 137 -7.84 5.92 -13.78
CA MET A 137 -7.05 5.45 -14.92
C MET A 137 -6.02 6.49 -15.38
N GLY A 138 -6.29 7.78 -15.19
CA GLY A 138 -5.31 8.85 -15.44
C GLY A 138 -4.08 8.72 -14.54
N GLN A 139 -4.30 8.52 -13.23
CA GLN A 139 -3.23 8.31 -12.26
C GLN A 139 -2.45 7.02 -12.57
N VAL A 140 -3.15 5.92 -12.89
CA VAL A 140 -2.52 4.65 -13.29
C VAL A 140 -1.65 4.85 -14.53
N ARG A 141 -2.16 5.49 -15.60
CA ARG A 141 -1.38 5.78 -16.80
C ARG A 141 -0.10 6.55 -16.50
N SER A 142 -0.17 7.54 -15.62
CA SER A 142 1.02 8.29 -15.20
C SER A 142 2.01 7.41 -14.43
N ALA A 143 1.52 6.56 -13.52
CA ALA A 143 2.34 5.61 -12.78
C ALA A 143 2.99 4.52 -13.64
N LEU A 144 2.42 4.19 -14.81
CA LEU A 144 2.98 3.21 -15.74
C LEU A 144 3.89 3.83 -16.81
N ALA A 145 3.73 5.13 -17.09
CA ALA A 145 4.42 5.79 -18.21
C ALA A 145 5.96 5.64 -18.14
N GLY A 146 6.55 5.19 -19.24
CA GLY A 146 8.00 5.06 -19.38
C GLY A 146 8.63 3.88 -18.61
N ARG A 147 7.82 2.96 -18.07
CA ARG A 147 8.30 1.79 -17.33
C ARG A 147 8.25 0.53 -18.18
N SER A 148 9.21 -0.36 -17.94
CA SER A 148 9.21 -1.72 -18.49
C SER A 148 8.13 -2.58 -17.86
N ALA A 149 7.73 -3.65 -18.55
CA ALA A 149 6.77 -4.62 -18.03
C ALA A 149 7.27 -5.24 -16.70
N GLU A 150 8.57 -5.45 -16.56
CA GLU A 150 9.21 -5.98 -15.35
C GLU A 150 9.10 -4.99 -14.18
N GLN A 151 9.30 -3.70 -14.43
CA GLN A 151 9.12 -2.66 -13.41
C GLN A 151 7.65 -2.54 -12.98
N VAL A 152 6.70 -2.73 -13.90
CA VAL A 152 5.26 -2.73 -13.59
C VAL A 152 4.86 -3.99 -12.83
N ALA A 153 5.36 -5.15 -13.21
CA ALA A 153 5.14 -6.40 -12.48
C ALA A 153 5.68 -6.34 -11.03
N ALA A 154 6.75 -5.58 -10.82
CA ALA A 154 7.41 -5.45 -9.52
C ALA A 154 6.85 -4.33 -8.62
N MET A 155 5.73 -3.67 -8.97
CA MET A 155 5.06 -2.70 -8.09
C MET A 155 3.76 -3.25 -7.50
N VAL A 156 3.20 -2.50 -6.57
CA VAL A 156 1.85 -2.70 -6.02
C VAL A 156 1.05 -1.45 -6.32
N ILE A 157 -0.22 -1.59 -6.71
CA ILE A 157 -1.14 -0.46 -6.87
C ILE A 157 -2.26 -0.60 -5.85
N ALA A 158 -2.47 0.42 -5.02
CA ALA A 158 -3.55 0.44 -4.04
C ALA A 158 -4.66 1.41 -4.49
N TYR A 159 -5.86 0.89 -4.68
CA TYR A 159 -7.04 1.70 -4.99
C TYR A 159 -7.67 2.24 -3.70
N GLU A 160 -7.73 3.57 -3.58
CA GLU A 160 -8.27 4.31 -2.46
C GLU A 160 -9.57 5.01 -2.86
N PRO A 161 -10.76 4.48 -2.53
CA PRO A 161 -12.00 5.26 -2.63
C PRO A 161 -11.99 6.34 -1.55
N ILE A 162 -11.39 7.51 -1.83
CA ILE A 162 -11.13 8.57 -0.83
C ILE A 162 -12.42 8.97 -0.10
N TRP A 163 -13.54 8.95 -0.81
CA TRP A 163 -14.87 9.23 -0.29
C TRP A 163 -15.36 8.26 0.81
N ALA A 164 -14.78 7.06 0.91
CA ALA A 164 -15.09 6.03 1.90
C ALA A 164 -14.04 5.92 3.03
N ILE A 165 -12.96 6.71 2.98
CA ILE A 165 -11.91 6.69 4.00
C ILE A 165 -12.32 7.57 5.18
N GLY A 166 -12.56 6.97 6.34
CA GLY A 166 -12.87 7.71 7.59
C GLY A 166 -14.22 8.42 7.62
N THR A 167 -15.07 8.26 6.60
CA THR A 167 -16.37 8.95 6.47
C THR A 167 -17.57 8.16 7.00
N GLY A 168 -17.37 6.91 7.40
CA GLY A 168 -18.45 5.98 7.78
C GLY A 168 -19.24 5.43 6.58
N ARG A 169 -19.02 5.95 5.36
CA ARG A 169 -19.45 5.33 4.11
C ARG A 169 -18.47 4.22 3.76
N THR A 170 -18.96 3.09 3.29
CA THR A 170 -18.12 1.94 2.95
C THR A 170 -18.36 1.59 1.49
N ALA A 171 -17.31 1.60 0.67
CA ALA A 171 -17.40 1.02 -0.67
C ALA A 171 -17.66 -0.48 -0.55
N THR A 172 -18.59 -0.98 -1.35
CA THR A 172 -18.89 -2.42 -1.36
C THR A 172 -17.72 -3.20 -1.98
N SER A 173 -17.65 -4.51 -1.74
CA SER A 173 -16.68 -5.37 -2.42
C SER A 173 -16.84 -5.30 -3.94
N SER A 174 -18.08 -5.20 -4.44
CA SER A 174 -18.38 -5.02 -5.86
C SER A 174 -17.93 -3.67 -6.41
N ASP A 175 -18.04 -2.57 -5.64
CA ASP A 175 -17.50 -1.27 -6.06
C ASP A 175 -15.98 -1.33 -6.20
N ALA A 176 -15.30 -1.93 -5.21
CA ALA A 176 -13.86 -2.11 -5.20
C ALA A 176 -13.40 -2.97 -6.38
N GLN A 177 -14.04 -4.12 -6.59
CA GLN A 177 -13.76 -5.03 -7.71
C GLN A 177 -13.93 -4.35 -9.07
N ALA A 178 -14.98 -3.55 -9.27
CA ALA A 178 -15.21 -2.87 -10.54
C ALA A 178 -14.06 -1.92 -10.91
N VAL A 179 -13.57 -1.14 -9.95
CA VAL A 179 -12.47 -0.20 -10.20
C VAL A 179 -11.13 -0.93 -10.31
N ILE A 180 -10.85 -1.90 -9.43
CA ILE A 180 -9.60 -2.66 -9.44
C ILE A 180 -9.48 -3.53 -10.72
N GLY A 181 -10.57 -4.14 -11.18
CA GLY A 181 -10.59 -4.83 -12.47
C GLY A 181 -10.30 -3.89 -13.65
N ALA A 182 -10.79 -2.65 -13.60
CA ALA A 182 -10.44 -1.63 -14.61
C ALA A 182 -8.95 -1.24 -14.54
N ILE A 183 -8.36 -1.17 -13.33
CA ILE A 183 -6.91 -0.98 -13.15
C ILE A 183 -6.15 -2.14 -13.81
N ARG A 184 -6.54 -3.39 -13.54
CA ARG A 184 -5.88 -4.57 -14.13
C ARG A 184 -5.95 -4.56 -15.66
N ALA A 185 -7.10 -4.21 -16.23
CA ALA A 185 -7.28 -4.06 -17.67
C ALA A 185 -6.39 -2.95 -18.25
N GLN A 186 -6.26 -1.82 -17.57
CA GLN A 186 -5.38 -0.73 -18.00
C GLN A 186 -3.89 -1.13 -17.95
N VAL A 187 -3.48 -1.90 -16.93
CA VAL A 187 -2.13 -2.47 -16.87
C VAL A 187 -1.91 -3.45 -18.01
N HIS A 188 -2.89 -4.32 -18.31
CA HIS A 188 -2.81 -5.26 -19.42
C HIS A 188 -2.62 -4.54 -20.76
N GLU A 189 -3.40 -3.50 -21.02
CA GLU A 189 -3.32 -2.71 -22.25
C GLU A 189 -1.94 -2.06 -22.44
N ILE A 190 -1.37 -1.50 -21.38
CA ILE A 190 -0.14 -0.69 -21.46
C ILE A 190 1.12 -1.54 -21.35
N SER A 191 1.13 -2.51 -20.44
CA SER A 191 2.33 -3.26 -20.02
C SER A 191 2.27 -4.74 -20.40
N GLY A 192 1.17 -5.18 -21.01
CA GLY A 192 0.97 -6.55 -21.46
C GLY A 192 0.48 -7.52 -20.38
N PRO A 193 0.10 -8.73 -20.78
CA PRO A 193 -0.54 -9.71 -19.90
C PRO A 193 0.35 -10.14 -18.74
N LYS A 194 1.63 -10.39 -18.98
CA LYS A 194 2.57 -10.82 -17.93
C LYS A 194 2.67 -9.81 -16.79
N ALA A 195 2.71 -8.51 -17.11
CA ALA A 195 2.76 -7.47 -16.09
C ALA A 195 1.43 -7.35 -15.33
N SER A 196 0.31 -7.45 -16.04
CA SER A 196 -1.04 -7.38 -15.47
C SER A 196 -1.39 -8.55 -14.55
N GLU A 197 -0.89 -9.75 -14.88
CA GLU A 197 -1.05 -10.94 -14.04
C GLU A 197 -0.14 -10.93 -12.80
N ALA A 198 1.03 -10.28 -12.90
CA ALA A 198 2.02 -10.25 -11.82
C ALA A 198 1.86 -9.07 -10.85
N VAL A 199 1.37 -7.92 -11.33
CA VAL A 199 1.15 -6.75 -10.47
C VAL A 199 0.08 -7.06 -9.42
N ARG A 200 0.37 -6.73 -8.16
CA ARG A 200 -0.59 -6.86 -7.07
C ARG A 200 -1.44 -5.60 -6.97
N LEU A 201 -2.75 -5.78 -6.95
CA LEU A 201 -3.72 -4.70 -6.81
C LEU A 201 -4.41 -4.81 -5.45
N GLN A 202 -4.23 -3.79 -4.62
CA GLN A 202 -4.76 -3.75 -3.26
C GLN A 202 -6.00 -2.85 -3.19
N TYR A 203 -6.90 -3.18 -2.28
CA TYR A 203 -7.93 -2.27 -1.83
C TYR A 203 -7.43 -1.45 -0.63
N GLY A 204 -7.45 -0.13 -0.74
CA GLY A 204 -6.98 0.84 0.26
C GLY A 204 -8.09 1.60 0.99
N GLY A 205 -9.35 1.16 0.89
CA GLY A 205 -10.45 1.76 1.63
C GLY A 205 -10.57 1.27 3.07
N SER A 206 -11.77 1.39 3.66
CA SER A 206 -12.04 0.93 5.03
C SER A 206 -12.05 -0.61 5.11
N VAL A 207 -10.93 -1.17 5.55
CA VAL A 207 -10.75 -2.63 5.75
C VAL A 207 -10.82 -2.97 7.24
N LYS A 208 -11.58 -4.01 7.55
CA LYS A 208 -11.77 -4.57 8.89
C LYS A 208 -11.76 -6.09 8.83
N ALA A 209 -11.59 -6.75 9.96
CA ALA A 209 -11.72 -8.21 10.07
C ALA A 209 -13.10 -8.68 9.56
N ALA A 210 -14.15 -7.87 9.73
CA ALA A 210 -15.51 -8.23 9.32
C ALA A 210 -15.75 -8.23 7.80
N ASN A 211 -14.94 -7.54 6.99
CA ASN A 211 -15.17 -7.42 5.53
C ASN A 211 -14.01 -7.94 4.67
N ILE A 212 -12.86 -8.27 5.27
CA ILE A 212 -11.68 -8.71 4.51
C ILE A 212 -11.93 -9.96 3.67
N ALA A 213 -12.73 -10.92 4.18
CA ALA A 213 -13.00 -12.16 3.47
C ALA A 213 -13.78 -11.93 2.17
N GLU A 214 -14.75 -11.01 2.19
CA GLU A 214 -15.54 -10.63 1.02
C GLU A 214 -14.70 -9.85 -0.01
N LEU A 215 -13.80 -9.00 0.46
CA LEU A 215 -12.86 -8.25 -0.39
C LEU A 215 -11.86 -9.18 -1.07
N MET A 216 -11.22 -10.07 -0.31
CA MET A 216 -10.23 -11.03 -0.84
C MET A 216 -10.84 -12.14 -1.70
N ALA A 217 -12.17 -12.32 -1.68
CA ALA A 217 -12.88 -13.23 -2.58
C ALA A 217 -13.08 -12.63 -3.99
N GLN A 218 -12.85 -11.34 -4.17
CA GLN A 218 -12.95 -10.69 -5.48
C GLN A 218 -11.76 -11.06 -6.37
N PRO A 219 -11.98 -11.37 -7.66
CA PRO A 219 -10.96 -11.99 -8.50
C PRO A 219 -9.76 -11.10 -8.82
N ASP A 220 -9.91 -9.77 -8.77
CA ASP A 220 -8.83 -8.84 -9.07
C ASP A 220 -8.19 -8.20 -7.83
N ILE A 221 -8.69 -8.51 -6.61
CA ILE A 221 -8.17 -7.94 -5.36
C ILE A 221 -7.13 -8.87 -4.75
N ASP A 222 -5.86 -8.47 -4.81
CA ASP A 222 -4.71 -9.26 -4.37
C ASP A 222 -4.26 -8.95 -2.93
N GLY A 223 -4.92 -8.01 -2.25
CA GLY A 223 -4.58 -7.62 -0.89
C GLY A 223 -5.26 -6.35 -0.43
N ALA A 224 -4.80 -5.83 0.71
CA ALA A 224 -5.34 -4.63 1.33
C ALA A 224 -4.23 -3.70 1.84
N LEU A 225 -4.40 -2.39 1.62
CA LEU A 225 -3.65 -1.35 2.30
C LEU A 225 -4.47 -0.87 3.50
N VAL A 226 -4.17 -1.42 4.68
CA VAL A 226 -5.02 -1.25 5.87
C VAL A 226 -4.65 0.00 6.66
N GLY A 227 -5.60 0.93 6.78
CA GLY A 227 -5.47 2.14 7.62
C GLY A 227 -5.65 1.85 9.11
N GLY A 228 -6.65 2.48 9.75
CA GLY A 228 -6.79 2.47 11.22
C GLY A 228 -6.89 1.08 11.88
N ALA A 229 -7.42 0.07 11.18
CA ALA A 229 -7.49 -1.30 11.70
C ALA A 229 -6.10 -1.96 11.88
N SER A 230 -5.05 -1.43 11.23
CA SER A 230 -3.66 -1.91 11.42
C SER A 230 -3.05 -1.50 12.77
N LEU A 231 -3.65 -0.53 13.47
CA LEU A 231 -3.16 -0.03 14.76
C LEU A 231 -3.53 -0.93 15.94
N ASP A 232 -4.51 -1.82 15.75
CA ASP A 232 -4.87 -2.87 16.71
C ASP A 232 -4.29 -4.21 16.20
N PRO A 233 -3.26 -4.77 16.87
CA PRO A 233 -2.66 -6.04 16.47
C PRO A 233 -3.64 -7.20 16.35
N ALA A 234 -4.70 -7.23 17.18
CA ALA A 234 -5.70 -8.29 17.14
C ALA A 234 -6.64 -8.14 15.94
N GLU A 235 -7.05 -6.92 15.63
CA GLU A 235 -7.82 -6.63 14.41
C GLU A 235 -7.01 -6.94 13.16
N PHE A 236 -5.76 -6.48 13.11
CA PHE A 236 -4.89 -6.68 11.96
C PHE A 236 -4.52 -8.15 11.75
N ALA A 237 -4.25 -8.91 12.81
CA ALA A 237 -4.02 -10.35 12.72
C ALA A 237 -5.23 -11.06 12.09
N ARG A 238 -6.46 -10.68 12.47
CA ARG A 238 -7.68 -11.23 11.84
C ARG A 238 -7.83 -10.84 10.38
N ILE A 239 -7.34 -9.67 9.96
CA ILE A 239 -7.28 -9.29 8.54
C ILE A 239 -6.29 -10.17 7.78
N VAL A 240 -5.07 -10.36 8.30
CA VAL A 240 -4.08 -11.28 7.70
C VAL A 240 -4.65 -12.71 7.59
N GLN A 241 -5.43 -13.12 8.58
CA GLN A 241 -6.11 -14.41 8.64
C GLN A 241 -7.42 -14.46 7.85
N PHE A 242 -7.58 -13.65 6.78
CA PHE A 242 -8.82 -13.57 5.98
C PHE A 242 -9.39 -14.94 5.55
N ARG A 243 -8.52 -15.93 5.28
CA ARG A 243 -8.91 -17.31 4.91
C ARG A 243 -9.61 -18.10 6.03
N LEU A 244 -9.46 -17.68 7.28
CA LEU A 244 -10.05 -18.34 8.45
C LEU A 244 -11.46 -17.83 8.77
N HIS A 245 -11.90 -16.76 8.11
CA HIS A 245 -13.27 -16.29 8.21
C HIS A 245 -14.16 -17.27 7.45
N ARG A 246 -15.15 -17.83 8.14
CA ARG A 246 -16.10 -18.74 7.52
C ARG A 246 -17.03 -17.95 6.59
N SER A 247 -17.22 -18.48 5.39
CA SER A 247 -18.32 -18.09 4.49
C SER A 247 -19.67 -18.54 5.04
#